data_AF-A0A9P4SGQ6-F1
#
_entry.id   AF-A0A9P4SGQ6-F1
#
_cell.length_a   1.000
_cell.length_b   1.000
_cell.length_c   1.000
_cell.angle_alpha   90.00
_cell.angle_beta   90.00
_cell.angle_gamma   90.00
#
_symmetry.space_group_name_H-M   'P 1'
#
loop_
_entity.id
_entity.type
_entity.pdbx_description
1 polymer ?
#
loop_
_entity_poly.entity_id
_entity_poly.type
_entity_poly.pdbx_seq_one_letter_code
_entity_poly.pdbx_strand_id
1 'polypeptide(L)'
;MPTQNAEADVGAHAEPKKQPWKKYGANAEGKIPYPKHVWSPSGGWYAQPANWKMNTAIMGACVIGITAIVWSISAEREQRPRMPEPGRFFPSRNWSKQIIEHEKALKEKENSS
;
A
#
# COMPACT_ATOMS: atom_id res chain seq x y z
N MET A 1 48.32 -14.96 66.74
CA MET A 1 47.03 -15.68 66.59
C MET A 1 45.92 -14.70 66.91
N PRO A 2 44.82 -14.59 66.14
CA PRO A 2 44.62 -14.77 64.70
C PRO A 2 44.59 -13.37 63.99
N THR A 3 44.14 -13.09 62.77
CA THR A 3 44.36 -13.70 61.42
C THR A 3 44.31 -12.57 60.34
N GLN A 4 44.70 -12.88 59.10
CA GLN A 4 44.08 -12.56 57.77
C GLN A 4 43.12 -11.34 57.67
N ASN A 5 43.09 -10.55 56.57
CA ASN A 5 43.20 -10.94 55.17
C ASN A 5 43.83 -9.81 54.32
N ALA A 6 44.69 -10.19 53.37
CA ALA A 6 45.02 -9.37 52.22
C ALA A 6 44.58 -10.13 50.98
N GLU A 7 43.33 -9.91 50.53
CA GLU A 7 42.78 -10.33 49.25
C GLU A 7 41.35 -9.79 49.09
N ALA A 8 40.93 -9.59 47.84
CA ALA A 8 39.69 -8.93 47.40
C ALA A 8 39.59 -7.40 47.73
N ASP A 9 39.03 -6.54 46.87
CA ASP A 9 38.37 -6.83 45.59
C ASP A 9 38.60 -5.75 44.52
N VAL A 10 38.34 -6.15 43.27
CA VAL A 10 38.36 -5.35 42.05
C VAL A 10 37.23 -4.31 42.10
N GLY A 11 37.49 -3.21 42.81
CA GLY A 11 36.45 -2.28 43.28
C GLY A 11 36.57 -0.84 42.79
N ALA A 12 37.37 -0.56 41.77
CA ALA A 12 37.32 0.74 41.08
C ALA A 12 36.02 0.84 40.26
N HIS A 13 34.91 1.11 40.95
CA HIS A 13 33.64 1.48 40.34
C HIS A 13 33.81 2.79 39.57
N ALA A 14 34.29 2.68 38.33
CA ALA A 14 34.08 3.71 37.32
C ALA A 14 32.58 4.04 37.33
N GLU A 15 32.25 5.31 37.56
CA GLU A 15 30.86 5.75 37.54
C GLU A 15 30.18 5.21 36.27
N PRO A 16 28.96 4.67 36.35
CA PRO A 16 28.27 4.18 35.17
C PRO A 16 28.04 5.36 34.23
N LYS A 17 28.90 5.46 33.21
CA LYS A 17 28.95 6.57 32.25
C LYS A 17 27.54 6.80 31.73
N LYS A 18 26.88 7.86 32.20
CA LYS A 18 25.44 8.08 31.96
C LYS A 18 25.21 8.13 30.46
N GLN A 19 24.55 7.09 29.95
CA GLN A 19 24.34 6.86 28.53
C GLN A 19 23.71 8.12 27.89
N PRO A 20 24.40 8.82 26.98
CA PRO A 20 24.04 10.19 26.59
C PRO A 20 22.69 10.29 25.87
N TRP A 21 22.20 9.19 25.30
CA TRP A 21 20.91 9.13 24.61
C TRP A 21 19.69 9.33 25.53
N LYS A 22 19.83 9.16 26.86
CA LYS A 22 18.75 9.53 27.80
C LYS A 22 18.40 11.03 27.79
N LYS A 23 19.26 11.89 27.25
CA LYS A 23 19.00 13.34 27.11
C LYS A 23 17.84 13.66 26.17
N TYR A 24 17.57 12.79 25.20
CA TYR A 24 16.49 12.93 24.20
C TYR A 24 15.42 11.86 24.40
N GLY A 25 15.20 11.47 25.67
CA GLY A 25 14.35 10.34 26.06
C GLY A 25 13.02 10.34 25.30
N ALA A 26 12.69 9.19 24.72
CA ALA A 26 11.47 9.01 23.96
C ALA A 26 10.26 9.47 24.81
N ASN A 27 9.37 10.25 24.21
CA ASN A 27 8.10 10.60 24.86
C ASN A 27 7.29 9.33 25.14
N ALA A 28 6.25 9.40 25.98
CA ALA A 28 5.53 8.23 26.52
C ALA A 28 5.02 7.20 25.48
N GLU A 29 4.98 7.57 24.20
CA GLU A 29 4.63 6.72 23.04
C GLU A 29 5.84 6.02 22.38
N GLY A 30 7.05 6.12 22.93
CA GLY A 30 8.27 5.52 22.37
C GLY A 30 8.86 6.24 21.14
N LYS A 31 8.38 7.45 20.81
CA LYS A 31 8.81 8.22 19.62
C LYS A 31 10.11 8.99 19.89
N ILE A 32 11.00 9.05 18.89
CA ILE A 32 12.24 9.83 18.93
C ILE A 32 11.93 11.29 18.53
N PRO A 33 12.49 12.33 19.17
CA PRO A 33 12.29 13.72 18.75
C PRO A 33 12.76 14.00 17.31
N TYR A 34 11.97 14.78 16.55
CA TYR A 34 12.23 15.13 15.15
C TYR A 34 11.91 16.60 14.85
N PRO A 35 12.53 17.21 13.83
CA PRO A 35 12.24 18.59 13.44
C PRO A 35 10.84 18.72 12.82
N LYS A 36 9.98 19.55 13.42
CA LYS A 36 8.57 19.68 13.02
C LYS A 36 8.33 20.54 11.78
N HIS A 37 9.31 21.36 11.39
CA HIS A 37 9.25 22.33 10.29
C HIS A 37 9.77 21.76 8.96
N VAL A 38 10.29 20.53 8.96
CA VAL A 38 10.78 19.85 7.75
C VAL A 38 9.59 19.18 7.06
N TRP A 39 9.34 19.58 5.81
CA TRP A 39 8.31 19.00 4.96
C TRP A 39 8.93 18.14 3.86
N SER A 40 8.24 17.07 3.50
CA SER A 40 8.56 16.18 2.37
C SER A 40 7.25 15.73 1.73
N PRO A 41 7.20 15.57 0.39
CA PRO A 41 5.97 15.18 -0.32
C PRO A 41 5.43 13.82 0.10
N SER A 42 6.28 12.91 0.59
CA SER A 42 5.89 11.59 1.08
C SER A 42 5.45 11.57 2.55
N GLY A 43 5.46 12.72 3.23
CA GLY A 43 5.30 12.83 4.68
C GLY A 43 6.64 12.85 5.43
N GLY A 44 6.58 12.74 6.76
CA GLY A 44 7.75 12.80 7.65
C GLY A 44 7.64 11.81 8.82
N TRP A 45 8.45 12.03 9.85
CA TRP A 45 8.49 11.17 11.05
C TRP A 45 7.11 11.00 11.68
N TYR A 46 6.70 9.74 11.85
CA TYR A 46 5.43 9.32 12.45
C TYR A 46 4.19 10.03 11.87
N ALA A 47 4.15 10.25 10.55
CA ALA A 47 3.06 10.93 9.87
C ALA A 47 1.70 10.25 10.13
N GLN A 48 0.87 10.90 10.95
CA GLN A 48 -0.50 10.48 11.27
C GLN A 48 -1.44 11.69 11.08
N PRO A 49 -1.74 12.10 9.82
CA PRO A 49 -2.64 13.22 9.58
C PRO A 49 -4.07 12.87 10.02
N ALA A 50 -4.74 13.79 10.71
CA ALA A 50 -6.08 13.58 11.27
C ALA A 50 -7.11 13.10 10.21
N ASN A 51 -6.99 13.60 8.99
CA ASN A 51 -7.92 13.34 7.89
C ASN A 51 -7.49 12.18 6.96
N TRP A 52 -6.61 11.27 7.40
CA TRP A 52 -6.07 10.20 6.54
C TRP A 52 -7.15 9.39 5.81
N LYS A 53 -8.28 9.11 6.47
CA LYS A 53 -9.41 8.36 5.89
C LYS A 53 -10.00 9.07 4.67
N MET A 54 -10.21 10.39 4.77
CA MET A 54 -10.80 11.19 3.70
C MET A 54 -9.81 11.36 2.54
N ASN A 55 -8.54 11.61 2.84
CA ASN A 55 -7.49 11.71 1.82
C ASN A 55 -7.35 10.40 1.02
N THR A 56 -7.35 9.25 1.70
CA THR A 56 -7.33 7.93 1.04
C THR A 56 -8.60 7.66 0.24
N ALA A 57 -9.77 8.07 0.73
CA ALA A 57 -11.03 7.91 0.00
C ALA A 57 -11.05 8.73 -1.31
N ILE A 58 -10.56 9.98 -1.28
CA ILE A 58 -10.43 10.84 -2.46
C ILE A 58 -9.45 10.22 -3.47
N MET A 59 -8.25 9.83 -3.03
CA MET A 59 -7.26 9.21 -3.91
C MET A 59 -7.76 7.87 -4.49
N GLY A 60 -8.45 7.06 -3.70
CA GLY A 60 -9.08 5.81 -4.16
C GLY A 60 -10.14 6.07 -5.23
N ALA A 61 -11.00 7.08 -5.04
CA ALA A 61 -11.99 7.49 -6.03
C ALA A 61 -11.34 7.97 -7.34
N CYS A 62 -10.25 8.73 -7.26
CA CYS A 62 -9.48 9.14 -8.45
C CYS A 62 -8.90 7.94 -9.21
N VAL A 63 -8.27 6.98 -8.51
CA VAL A 63 -7.70 5.77 -9.13
C VAL A 63 -8.80 4.92 -9.79
N ILE A 64 -9.93 4.71 -9.10
CA ILE A 64 -11.07 3.95 -9.65
C ILE A 64 -11.65 4.66 -10.87
N GLY A 65 -11.84 5.98 -10.80
CA GLY A 65 -12.38 6.78 -11.92
C GLY A 65 -11.51 6.71 -13.17
N ILE A 66 -10.19 6.91 -13.03
CA ILE A 66 -9.24 6.79 -14.15
C ILE A 66 -9.25 5.36 -14.71
N THR A 67 -9.23 4.35 -13.84
CA THR A 67 -9.25 2.94 -14.25
C THR A 67 -10.52 2.59 -15.03
N ALA A 68 -11.69 3.07 -14.58
CA ALA A 68 -12.96 2.85 -15.26
C ALA A 68 -12.99 3.49 -16.66
N ILE A 69 -12.51 4.74 -16.80
CA ILE A 69 -12.42 5.43 -18.09
C ILE A 69 -11.50 4.68 -19.06
N VAL A 70 -10.29 4.32 -18.63
CA VAL A 70 -9.31 3.61 -19.45
C VAL A 70 -9.84 2.21 -19.83
N TRP A 71 -10.50 1.51 -18.90
CA TRP A 71 -11.12 0.22 -19.17
C TRP A 71 -12.26 0.31 -20.20
N SER A 72 -13.15 1.31 -20.09
CA SER A 72 -14.22 1.54 -21.07
C SER A 72 -13.66 1.79 -22.47
N ILE A 73 -12.65 2.65 -22.59
CA ILE A 73 -11.96 2.91 -23.88
C ILE A 73 -11.29 1.64 -24.41
N SER A 74 -10.63 0.86 -23.53
CA SER A 74 -10.00 -0.40 -23.92
C SER A 74 -11.00 -1.44 -24.40
N ALA A 75 -12.18 -1.54 -23.77
CA ALA A 75 -13.22 -2.50 -24.12
C ALA A 75 -13.95 -2.16 -25.43
N GLU A 76 -14.07 -0.87 -25.76
CA GLU A 76 -14.60 -0.42 -27.06
C GLU A 76 -13.56 -0.56 -28.19
N ARG A 77 -12.28 -0.33 -27.91
CA ARG A 77 -11.20 -0.42 -28.91
C ARG A 77 -10.66 -1.84 -29.14
N GLU A 78 -11.11 -2.82 -28.36
CA GLU A 78 -10.67 -4.21 -28.52
C GLU A 78 -11.21 -4.82 -29.82
N GLN A 79 -10.32 -5.01 -30.79
CA GLN A 79 -10.59 -5.73 -32.03
C GLN A 79 -9.81 -7.05 -32.06
N ARG A 80 -10.51 -8.16 -32.34
CA ARG A 80 -9.93 -9.49 -32.51
C ARG A 80 -10.03 -9.92 -33.98
N PRO A 81 -8.96 -10.51 -34.55
CA PRO A 81 -8.99 -11.03 -35.92
C PRO A 81 -9.69 -12.40 -36.03
N ARG A 82 -9.76 -13.18 -34.93
CA ARG A 82 -10.50 -14.43 -34.85
C ARG A 82 -11.53 -14.35 -33.73
N MET A 83 -12.75 -14.77 -34.02
CA MET A 83 -13.80 -14.90 -33.02
C MET A 83 -13.66 -16.18 -32.18
N PRO A 84 -14.00 -16.14 -30.89
CA PRO A 84 -13.92 -17.30 -30.02
C PRO A 84 -15.04 -18.29 -30.30
N GLU A 85 -14.76 -19.57 -30.08
CA GLU A 85 -15.72 -20.66 -30.29
C GLU A 85 -16.95 -20.54 -29.35
N PRO A 86 -18.15 -20.95 -29.82
CA PRO A 86 -19.32 -21.09 -28.97
C PRO A 86 -19.02 -21.94 -27.73
N GLY A 87 -19.53 -21.54 -26.56
CA GLY A 87 -19.36 -22.26 -25.30
C GLY A 87 -18.04 -22.04 -24.54
N ARG A 88 -16.98 -21.47 -25.14
CA ARG A 88 -15.72 -21.24 -24.41
C ARG A 88 -15.79 -20.05 -23.45
N PHE A 89 -15.45 -20.24 -22.17
CA PHE A 89 -15.38 -19.15 -21.20
C PHE A 89 -14.11 -18.29 -21.37
N PHE A 90 -14.28 -16.98 -21.31
CA PHE A 90 -13.22 -15.97 -21.14
C PHE A 90 -13.87 -14.68 -20.60
N PRO A 91 -13.22 -13.94 -19.68
CA PRO A 91 -13.90 -12.89 -18.91
C PRO A 91 -14.35 -11.70 -19.77
N SER A 92 -13.58 -11.37 -20.80
CA SER A 92 -13.88 -10.22 -21.67
C SER A 92 -15.07 -10.43 -22.62
N ARG A 93 -15.66 -11.64 -22.67
CA ARG A 93 -16.94 -11.91 -23.35
C ARG A 93 -18.05 -10.95 -22.90
N ASN A 94 -17.97 -10.50 -21.65
CA ASN A 94 -18.98 -9.66 -21.01
C ASN A 94 -18.82 -8.16 -21.28
N TRP A 95 -17.70 -7.70 -21.84
CA TRP A 95 -17.43 -6.26 -22.03
C TRP A 95 -16.83 -5.86 -23.37
N SER A 96 -16.15 -6.75 -24.11
CA SER A 96 -15.55 -6.40 -25.41
C SER A 96 -16.62 -6.21 -26.47
N LYS A 97 -16.73 -4.98 -27.00
CA LYS A 97 -17.81 -4.55 -27.91
C LYS A 97 -18.03 -5.50 -29.10
N GLN A 98 -16.96 -5.83 -29.80
CA GLN A 98 -16.96 -6.72 -30.97
C GLN A 98 -17.62 -8.09 -30.68
N ILE A 99 -17.43 -8.62 -29.47
CA ILE A 99 -17.88 -9.96 -29.07
C ILE A 99 -19.38 -9.95 -28.80
N ILE A 100 -19.83 -8.93 -28.05
CA ILE A 100 -21.24 -8.70 -27.74
C ILE A 100 -22.05 -8.50 -29.04
N GLU A 101 -21.53 -7.73 -30.00
CA GLU A 101 -22.18 -7.47 -31.29
C GLU A 101 -22.28 -8.74 -32.16
N HIS A 102 -21.21 -9.53 -32.24
CA HIS A 102 -21.20 -10.79 -33.00
C HIS A 102 -22.15 -11.84 -32.41
N GLU A 103 -22.18 -12.00 -31.08
CA GLU A 103 -23.05 -12.98 -30.42
C GLU A 103 -24.53 -12.61 -30.55
N LYS A 104 -24.86 -11.32 -30.53
CA LYS A 104 -26.21 -10.84 -30.88
C LYS A 104 -26.57 -11.21 -32.32
N ALA A 105 -25.68 -10.94 -33.28
CA ALA A 105 -25.92 -11.23 -34.69
C ALA A 105 -26.03 -12.74 -35.01
N LEU A 106 -25.34 -13.62 -34.26
CA LEU A 106 -25.53 -15.07 -34.37
C LEU A 106 -26.92 -15.48 -33.86
N LYS A 107 -27.33 -14.98 -32.69
CA LYS A 107 -28.62 -15.30 -32.07
C LYS A 107 -29.82 -14.79 -32.89
N GLU A 108 -29.68 -13.62 -33.53
CA GLU A 108 -30.71 -13.08 -34.42
C GLU A 108 -30.92 -13.97 -35.66
N LYS A 109 -29.83 -14.50 -36.23
CA LYS A 109 -29.92 -15.45 -37.36
C LYS A 109 -30.59 -16.77 -36.95
N GLU A 110 -30.22 -17.32 -35.79
CA GLU A 110 -30.85 -18.51 -35.22
C GLU A 110 -32.36 -18.31 -35.01
N ASN A 111 -32.77 -17.18 -34.43
CA ASN A 111 -34.18 -16.83 -34.22
C ASN A 111 -34.99 -16.55 -35.51
N SER A 112 -34.33 -16.40 -36.66
CA SER A 112 -34.94 -16.07 -37.96
C SER A 112 -34.92 -17.23 -38.97
N SER A 113 -34.45 -18.40 -38.55
CA SER A 113 -34.39 -19.65 -39.32
C SER A 113 -35.47 -20.64 -38.87
#